data_AF-A0A7Y9ZFA6-F1
#
_entry.id   AF-A0A7Y9ZFA6-F1
#
_cell.length_a   1.000
_cell.length_b   1.000
_cell.length_c   1.000
_cell.angle_alpha   90.00
_cell.angle_beta   90.00
_cell.angle_gamma   90.00
#
_symmetry.space_group_name_H-M   'P 1'
#
loop_
_entity.id
_entity.type
_entity.pdbx_description
1 polymer ?
#
loop_
_entity_poly.entity_id
_entity_poly.type
_entity_poly.pdbx_seq_one_letter_code
_entity_poly.pdbx_strand_id
1 'polypeptide(L)'
;MYGDTELIRRRVSALRDQGADVRALADELVARVDGLGWSGRAAEAMRERVTERARHLRIAADRHVSAADALADHAEAVDTTAEEIAAIEARVSAKVADAQARIDAIAARNERSDGPQITPDPHDEALAAFVAPPPGHRDWLSVDLPGLEH
;
A
#
# COMPACT_ATOMS: atom_id res chain seq x y z
N MET A 1 -4.94 6.58 9.47
CA MET A 1 -5.29 6.25 8.08
C MET A 1 -3.99 6.01 7.36
N TYR A 2 -3.74 4.79 6.90
CA TYR A 2 -2.55 4.47 6.10
C TYR A 2 -2.48 5.39 4.88
N GLY A 3 -1.26 5.80 4.52
CA GLY A 3 -1.01 6.93 3.64
C GLY A 3 -1.81 6.88 2.34
N ASP A 4 -2.13 8.06 1.81
CA ASP A 4 -2.87 8.21 0.55
C ASP A 4 -2.08 7.53 -0.61
N THR A 5 -2.39 6.26 -0.90
CA THR A 5 -1.69 5.48 -1.93
C THR A 5 -1.92 6.08 -3.32
N GLU A 6 -3.00 6.84 -3.52
CA GLU A 6 -3.20 7.67 -4.72
C GLU A 6 -2.15 8.78 -4.85
N LEU A 7 -1.77 9.43 -3.74
CA LEU A 7 -0.68 10.39 -3.76
C LEU A 7 0.66 9.73 -4.14
N ILE A 8 0.91 8.51 -3.64
CA ILE A 8 2.11 7.74 -4.00
C ILE A 8 2.07 7.39 -5.50
N ARG A 9 0.96 6.86 -6.01
CA ARG A 9 0.79 6.54 -7.45
C ARG A 9 0.99 7.76 -8.35
N ARG A 10 0.44 8.93 -7.98
CA ARG A 10 0.71 10.19 -8.70
C ARG A 10 2.20 10.54 -8.72
N ARG A 11 2.90 10.32 -7.60
CA ARG A 11 4.35 10.57 -7.51
C ARG A 11 5.17 9.59 -8.35
N VAL A 12 4.76 8.33 -8.40
CA VAL A 12 5.35 7.29 -9.27
C VAL A 12 5.28 7.74 -10.73
N SER A 13 4.10 8.16 -11.21
CA SER A 13 3.93 8.67 -12.58
C SER A 13 4.86 9.86 -12.85
N ALA A 14 4.88 10.85 -11.95
CA ALA A 14 5.73 12.02 -12.09
C ALA A 14 7.23 11.68 -12.15
N LEU A 15 7.69 10.67 -11.40
CA LEU A 15 9.08 10.21 -11.46
C LEU A 15 9.41 9.51 -12.78
N ARG A 16 8.48 8.71 -13.32
CA ARG A 16 8.66 8.06 -14.62
C ARG A 16 8.72 9.09 -15.75
N ASP A 17 7.86 10.09 -15.71
CA ASP A 17 7.86 11.20 -16.67
C ASP A 17 9.20 11.98 -16.59
N GLN A 18 9.64 12.33 -15.38
CA GLN A 18 10.96 12.96 -15.17
C GLN A 18 12.12 12.12 -15.70
N GLY A 19 12.09 10.81 -15.49
CA GLY A 19 13.10 9.90 -16.05
C GLY A 19 13.10 9.90 -17.58
N ALA A 20 11.92 9.88 -18.21
CA ALA A 20 11.77 9.95 -19.65
C ALA A 20 12.29 11.28 -20.21
N ASP A 21 11.92 12.40 -19.59
CA ASP A 21 12.38 13.74 -19.98
C ASP A 21 13.90 13.87 -19.90
N VAL A 22 14.51 13.38 -18.82
CA VAL A 22 15.97 13.43 -18.64
C VAL A 22 16.70 12.57 -19.68
N ARG A 23 16.15 11.41 -20.06
CA ARG A 23 16.71 10.60 -21.17
C ARG A 23 16.61 11.34 -22.50
N ALA A 24 15.44 11.92 -22.79
CA ALA A 24 15.24 12.68 -24.02
C ALA A 24 16.22 13.86 -24.13
N LEU A 25 16.44 14.60 -23.04
CA LEU A 25 17.43 15.68 -22.97
C LEU A 25 18.88 15.18 -23.19
N ALA A 26 19.22 13.99 -22.66
CA ALA A 26 20.54 13.40 -22.86
C ALA A 26 20.78 13.04 -24.34
N ASP A 27 19.76 12.48 -25.01
CA ASP A 27 19.85 12.08 -26.40
C ASP A 27 19.86 13.31 -27.33
N GLU A 28 19.03 14.31 -27.03
CA GLU A 28 19.03 15.60 -27.73
C GLU A 28 20.37 16.32 -27.62
N LEU A 29 21.01 16.29 -26.44
CA LEU A 29 22.32 16.90 -26.23
C LEU A 29 23.39 16.29 -27.16
N VAL A 30 23.42 14.96 -27.27
CA VAL A 30 24.36 14.24 -28.15
C VAL A 30 24.04 14.55 -29.61
N ALA A 31 22.78 14.40 -30.02
CA ALA A 31 22.35 14.63 -31.40
C ALA A 31 22.64 16.07 -31.86
N ARG A 32 22.44 17.06 -30.98
CA ARG A 32 22.73 18.47 -31.27
C ARG A 32 24.21 18.68 -31.53
N VAL A 33 25.09 18.07 -30.73
CA VAL A 33 26.54 18.25 -30.86
C VAL A 33 27.07 17.56 -32.12
N ASP A 34 26.56 16.37 -32.44
CA ASP A 34 26.91 15.67 -33.68
C ASP A 34 26.43 16.42 -34.93
N GLY A 35 25.28 17.10 -34.84
CA GLY A 35 24.72 17.91 -35.93
C GLY A 35 25.45 19.22 -36.25
N LEU A 36 26.40 19.67 -35.42
CA LEU A 36 27.11 20.94 -35.65
C LEU A 36 28.08 20.91 -36.84
N GLY A 37 28.46 19.72 -37.32
CA GLY A 37 29.47 19.57 -38.37
C GLY A 37 30.87 20.08 -37.96
N TRP A 38 31.09 20.33 -36.67
CA TRP A 38 32.34 20.85 -36.13
C TRP A 38 33.39 19.74 -36.01
N SER A 39 34.59 19.96 -36.54
CA SER A 39 35.67 18.97 -36.61
C SER A 39 36.99 19.45 -36.01
N GLY A 40 37.92 18.51 -35.83
CA GLY A 40 39.24 18.74 -35.23
C GLY A 40 39.31 18.39 -33.74
N ARG A 41 40.50 18.59 -33.13
CA ARG A 41 40.79 18.16 -31.74
C ARG A 41 39.88 18.79 -30.69
N ALA A 42 39.51 20.06 -30.86
CA ALA A 42 38.62 20.74 -29.93
C ALA A 42 37.19 20.16 -29.99
N ALA A 43 36.72 19.80 -31.20
CA ALA A 43 35.44 19.15 -31.39
C ALA A 43 35.41 17.74 -30.78
N GLU A 44 36.50 16.98 -30.92
CA GLU A 44 36.64 15.66 -30.27
C GLU A 44 36.54 15.77 -28.75
N ALA A 45 37.31 16.68 -28.15
CA ALA A 45 37.27 16.91 -26.70
C ALA A 45 35.89 17.39 -26.21
N MET A 46 35.14 18.11 -27.05
CA MET A 46 33.76 18.49 -26.73
C MET A 46 32.81 17.29 -26.81
N ARG A 47 32.90 16.46 -27.86
CA ARG A 47 32.10 15.23 -28.01
C ARG A 47 32.32 14.26 -26.86
N GLU A 48 33.56 14.10 -26.42
CA GLU A 48 33.90 13.27 -25.25
C GLU A 48 33.20 13.79 -23.98
N ARG A 49 33.33 15.09 -23.68
CA ARG A 49 32.67 15.71 -22.51
C ARG A 49 31.15 15.62 -22.56
N VAL A 50 30.57 15.83 -23.74
CA VAL A 50 29.12 15.74 -23.96
C VAL A 50 28.63 14.31 -23.77
N THR A 51 29.36 13.33 -24.30
CA THR A 51 29.03 11.91 -24.13
C THR A 51 29.05 11.52 -22.65
N GLU A 52 30.06 11.97 -21.90
CA GLU A 52 30.12 11.71 -20.45
C GLU A 52 28.98 12.42 -19.70
N ARG A 53 28.64 13.65 -20.08
CA ARG A 53 27.49 14.35 -19.49
C ARG A 53 26.17 13.66 -19.79
N ALA A 54 25.95 13.21 -21.03
CA ALA A 54 24.76 12.45 -21.43
C ALA A 54 24.68 11.13 -20.65
N ARG A 55 25.81 10.45 -20.43
CA ARG A 55 25.87 9.26 -19.57
C ARG A 55 25.41 9.57 -18.15
N HIS A 56 25.89 10.66 -17.54
CA HIS A 56 25.44 11.07 -16.21
C HIS A 56 23.93 11.37 -16.14
N LEU A 57 23.36 11.99 -17.18
CA LEU A 57 21.92 12.23 -17.27
C LEU A 57 21.14 10.92 -17.37
N ARG A 58 21.58 9.96 -18.20
CA ARG A 58 20.94 8.64 -18.30
C ARG A 58 20.96 7.89 -16.96
N ILE A 59 22.07 7.93 -16.22
CA ILE A 59 22.15 7.37 -14.86
C ILE A 59 21.15 8.05 -13.91
N ALA A 60 21.00 9.37 -13.99
CA ALA A 60 20.01 10.09 -13.18
C ALA A 60 18.57 9.68 -13.54
N ALA A 61 18.27 9.53 -14.84
CA ALA A 61 16.98 9.03 -15.28
C ALA A 61 16.69 7.60 -14.77
N ASP A 62 17.68 6.71 -14.81
CA ASP A 62 17.55 5.34 -14.28
C ASP A 62 17.21 5.36 -12.78
N ARG A 63 17.83 6.27 -12.01
CA ARG A 63 17.49 6.46 -10.59
C ARG A 63 16.06 6.94 -10.37
N HIS A 64 15.52 7.80 -11.24
CA HIS A 64 14.12 8.20 -11.17
C HIS A 64 13.18 7.02 -11.40
N VAL A 65 13.48 6.16 -12.39
CA VAL A 65 12.71 4.95 -12.66
C VAL A 65 12.78 3.98 -11.49
N SER A 66 13.98 3.68 -10.97
CA SER A 66 14.11 2.78 -9.81
C SER A 66 13.40 3.31 -8.55
N ALA A 67 13.42 4.63 -8.32
CA ALA A 67 12.67 5.24 -7.23
C ALA A 67 11.16 5.13 -7.44
N ALA A 68 10.68 5.27 -8.69
CA ALA A 68 9.28 5.09 -9.03
C ALA A 68 8.83 3.65 -8.78
N ASP A 69 9.64 2.66 -9.17
CA ASP A 69 9.31 1.25 -8.96
C ASP A 69 9.26 0.90 -7.48
N ALA A 70 10.24 1.33 -6.68
CA ALA A 70 10.22 1.12 -5.23
C ALA A 70 9.00 1.76 -4.53
N LEU A 71 8.53 2.92 -5.02
CA LEU A 71 7.32 3.55 -4.51
C LEU A 71 6.04 2.84 -4.96
N ALA A 72 6.03 2.25 -6.15
CA ALA A 72 4.91 1.45 -6.63
C ALA A 72 4.75 0.18 -5.78
N ASP A 73 5.85 -0.54 -5.56
CA ASP A 73 5.88 -1.73 -4.70
C ASP A 73 5.41 -1.40 -3.28
N HIS A 74 5.83 -0.23 -2.76
CA HIS A 74 5.38 0.22 -1.45
C HIS A 74 3.88 0.52 -1.39
N ALA A 75 3.32 1.17 -2.42
CA ALA A 75 1.88 1.44 -2.49
C ALA A 75 1.08 0.14 -2.48
N GLU A 76 1.49 -0.85 -3.28
CA GLU A 76 0.86 -2.17 -3.33
C GLU A 76 0.93 -2.90 -1.99
N ALA A 77 2.08 -2.84 -1.30
CA ALA A 77 2.20 -3.43 0.03
C ALA A 77 1.27 -2.77 1.05
N VAL A 78 1.11 -1.44 0.99
CA VAL A 78 0.19 -0.69 1.86
C VAL A 78 -1.27 -1.05 1.56
N ASP A 79 -1.66 -1.15 0.29
CA ASP A 79 -3.02 -1.56 -0.08
C ASP A 79 -3.30 -2.98 0.40
N THR A 80 -2.37 -3.92 0.21
CA THR A 80 -2.50 -5.31 0.67
C THR A 80 -2.72 -5.37 2.19
N THR A 81 -1.90 -4.65 2.97
CA THR A 81 -2.08 -4.59 4.43
C THR A 81 -3.42 -3.95 4.82
N ALA A 82 -3.87 -2.93 4.08
CA ALA A 82 -5.16 -2.29 4.35
C ALA A 82 -6.35 -3.23 4.07
N GLU A 83 -6.27 -4.01 2.99
CA GLU A 83 -7.25 -5.05 2.65
C GLU A 83 -7.29 -6.17 3.69
N GLU A 84 -6.13 -6.61 4.17
CA GLU A 84 -6.04 -7.59 5.27
C GLU A 84 -6.71 -7.08 6.55
N ILE A 85 -6.41 -5.84 6.94
CA ILE A 85 -7.05 -5.19 8.10
C ILE A 85 -8.58 -5.15 7.91
N ALA A 86 -9.05 -4.71 6.75
CA ALA A 86 -10.49 -4.63 6.47
C ALA A 86 -11.17 -6.02 6.47
N ALA A 87 -10.48 -7.06 5.99
CA ALA A 87 -10.98 -8.42 6.02
C ALA A 87 -11.09 -8.97 7.47
N ILE A 88 -10.11 -8.69 8.32
CA ILE A 88 -10.16 -9.05 9.74
C ILE A 88 -11.29 -8.28 10.43
N GLU A 89 -11.39 -6.96 10.21
CA GLU A 89 -12.47 -6.12 10.74
C GLU A 89 -13.85 -6.69 10.43
N ALA A 90 -14.10 -7.04 9.16
CA ALA A 90 -15.37 -7.61 8.74
C ALA A 90 -15.65 -8.96 9.40
N ARG A 91 -14.64 -9.84 9.47
CA ARG A 91 -14.76 -11.18 10.07
C ARG A 91 -15.06 -11.10 11.57
N VAL A 92 -14.35 -10.22 12.29
CA VAL A 92 -14.56 -9.99 13.72
C VAL A 92 -15.94 -9.38 13.97
N SER A 93 -16.30 -8.36 13.21
CA SER A 93 -17.61 -7.70 13.34
C SER A 93 -18.76 -8.69 13.13
N ALA A 94 -18.66 -9.58 12.15
CA ALA A 94 -19.63 -10.64 11.93
C ALA A 94 -19.72 -11.62 13.12
N LYS A 95 -18.57 -12.07 13.65
CA LYS A 95 -18.54 -12.99 14.80
C LYS A 95 -19.13 -12.37 16.07
N VAL A 96 -18.81 -11.10 16.35
CA VAL A 96 -19.37 -10.39 17.50
C VAL A 96 -20.88 -10.21 17.34
N ALA A 97 -21.35 -9.84 16.15
CA ALA A 97 -22.79 -9.71 15.87
C ALA A 97 -23.53 -11.06 16.04
N ASP A 98 -22.96 -12.15 15.54
CA ASP A 98 -23.52 -13.49 15.67
C ASP A 98 -23.58 -13.96 17.13
N ALA A 99 -22.54 -13.68 17.93
CA ALA A 99 -22.50 -13.98 19.36
C ALA A 99 -23.55 -13.18 20.13
N GLN A 100 -23.66 -11.88 19.85
CA GLN A 100 -24.67 -11.02 20.46
C GLN A 100 -26.09 -11.52 20.13
N ALA A 101 -26.35 -11.90 18.87
CA ALA A 101 -27.65 -12.42 18.46
C ALA A 101 -28.03 -13.72 19.19
N ARG A 102 -27.05 -14.61 19.45
CA ARG A 102 -27.27 -15.84 20.24
C ARG A 102 -27.58 -15.52 21.70
N ILE A 103 -26.84 -14.59 22.31
CA ILE A 103 -27.10 -14.13 23.69
C ILE A 103 -28.50 -13.53 23.81
N ASP A 104 -28.87 -12.64 22.90
CA ASP A 104 -30.19 -11.98 22.91
C ASP A 104 -31.33 -12.99 22.72
N ALA A 105 -31.15 -14.01 21.88
CA ALA A 105 -32.12 -15.09 21.69
C ALA A 105 -32.33 -15.94 22.95
N ILE A 106 -31.25 -16.20 23.71
CA ILE A 106 -31.31 -16.90 24.99
C ILE A 106 -32.04 -16.04 26.03
N ALA A 107 -31.69 -14.76 26.14
CA ALA A 107 -32.35 -13.82 27.04
C ALA A 107 -33.86 -13.74 26.75
N ALA A 108 -34.24 -13.52 25.49
CA ALA A 108 -35.65 -13.46 25.10
C ALA A 108 -36.41 -14.78 25.31
N ARG A 109 -35.72 -15.94 25.26
CA ARG A 109 -36.34 -17.23 25.61
C ARG A 109 -36.57 -17.35 27.11
N ASN A 110 -35.57 -17.01 27.90
CA ASN A 110 -35.60 -17.07 29.36
C ASN A 110 -36.70 -16.18 29.96
N GLU A 111 -36.99 -15.03 29.33
CA GLU A 111 -38.09 -14.13 29.72
C GLU A 111 -39.49 -14.71 29.43
N ARG A 112 -39.62 -15.55 28.39
CA ARG A 112 -40.92 -16.08 27.92
C ARG A 112 -41.36 -17.37 28.61
N SER A 113 -40.50 -18.00 29.39
CA SER A 113 -40.68 -19.38 29.86
C SER A 113 -40.43 -19.52 31.36
N ASP A 114 -41.38 -20.13 32.09
CA ASP A 114 -41.21 -20.56 33.51
C ASP A 114 -40.36 -21.84 33.66
N GLY A 115 -39.76 -22.32 32.57
CA GLY A 115 -38.84 -23.47 32.56
C GLY A 115 -37.44 -23.15 33.09
N PRO A 116 -36.53 -24.14 33.09
CA PRO A 116 -35.13 -23.94 33.52
C PRO A 116 -34.45 -22.84 32.69
N GLN A 117 -33.80 -21.92 33.39
CA GLN A 117 -33.01 -20.86 32.77
C GLN A 117 -31.81 -21.44 32.03
N ILE A 118 -31.55 -20.95 30.83
CA ILE A 118 -30.37 -21.32 30.04
C ILE A 118 -29.36 -20.19 30.11
N THR A 119 -28.12 -20.54 30.45
CA THR A 119 -27.00 -19.59 30.42
C THR A 119 -26.40 -19.54 29.02
N PRO A 120 -26.01 -18.35 28.51
CA PRO A 120 -25.22 -18.25 27.29
C PRO A 120 -23.92 -19.05 27.35
N ASP A 121 -23.38 -19.36 26.18
CA ASP A 121 -22.06 -19.98 26.05
C ASP A 121 -20.98 -18.97 26.51
N PRO A 122 -20.05 -19.34 27.41
CA PRO A 122 -18.94 -18.47 27.81
C PRO A 122 -18.12 -17.91 26.64
N HIS A 123 -18.05 -18.62 25.51
CA HIS A 123 -17.37 -18.15 24.31
C HIS A 123 -18.12 -17.00 23.62
N ASP A 124 -19.45 -17.06 23.60
CA ASP A 124 -20.28 -15.98 23.07
C ASP A 124 -20.20 -14.73 23.96
N GLU A 125 -20.14 -14.91 25.28
CA GLU A 125 -19.94 -13.81 26.23
C GLU A 125 -18.57 -13.14 26.05
N ALA A 126 -17.52 -13.93 25.82
CA ALA A 126 -16.18 -13.41 25.54
C ALA A 126 -16.13 -12.63 24.21
N LEU A 127 -16.79 -13.12 23.16
CA LEU A 127 -16.90 -12.42 21.87
C LEU A 127 -17.71 -11.13 21.98
N ALA A 128 -18.81 -11.12 22.73
CA ALA A 128 -19.64 -9.93 22.93
C ALA A 128 -18.92 -8.84 23.76
N ALA A 129 -18.04 -9.24 24.68
CA ALA A 129 -17.23 -8.33 25.48
C ALA A 129 -15.98 -7.79 24.75
N PHE A 130 -15.71 -8.24 23.52
CA PHE A 130 -14.52 -7.84 22.77
C PHE A 130 -14.54 -6.33 22.45
N VAL A 131 -13.43 -5.65 22.74
CA VAL A 131 -13.23 -4.23 22.41
C VAL A 131 -12.39 -4.15 21.14
N ALA A 132 -13.06 -3.83 20.04
CA ALA A 132 -12.43 -3.69 18.73
C ALA A 132 -11.42 -2.53 18.69
N PRO A 133 -10.24 -2.72 18.06
CA PRO A 133 -9.35 -1.62 17.72
C PRO A 133 -10.05 -0.58 16.82
N PRO A 134 -9.54 0.66 16.74
CA PRO A 134 -10.05 1.64 15.80
C PRO A 134 -10.00 1.12 14.34
N PRO A 135 -10.97 1.48 13.48
CA PRO A 135 -10.95 1.08 12.07
C PRO A 135 -9.66 1.51 11.36
N GLY A 136 -9.11 0.61 10.55
CA GLY A 136 -7.89 0.79 9.79
C GLY A 136 -6.62 0.86 10.64
N HIS A 137 -6.62 0.39 11.89
CA HIS A 137 -5.45 0.37 12.76
C HIS A 137 -4.65 -0.94 12.64
N ARG A 138 -3.31 -0.89 12.68
CA ARG A 138 -2.45 -2.11 12.62
C ARG A 138 -2.78 -3.16 13.65
N ASP A 139 -3.33 -2.77 14.79
CA ASP A 139 -3.60 -3.71 15.89
C ASP A 139 -4.62 -4.78 15.47
N TRP A 140 -5.42 -4.54 14.42
CA TRP A 140 -6.23 -5.57 13.78
C TRP A 140 -5.43 -6.79 13.31
N LEU A 141 -4.19 -6.59 12.85
CA LEU A 141 -3.30 -7.69 12.43
C LEU A 141 -2.81 -8.56 13.61
N SER A 142 -3.05 -8.12 14.84
CA SER A 142 -2.70 -8.84 16.08
C SER A 142 -3.93 -9.33 16.84
N VAL A 143 -5.13 -9.18 16.29
CA VAL A 143 -6.36 -9.66 16.93
C VAL A 143 -6.39 -11.18 16.90
N ASP A 144 -6.38 -11.78 18.08
CA ASP A 144 -6.62 -13.19 18.31
C ASP A 144 -7.98 -13.37 18.97
N LEU A 145 -8.90 -14.04 18.27
CA LEU A 145 -10.23 -14.36 18.76
C LEU A 145 -10.54 -15.83 18.50
N PRO A 146 -11.23 -16.52 19.43
CA PRO A 146 -11.43 -17.95 19.25
C PRO A 146 -12.36 -18.24 18.06
N GLY A 147 -11.88 -19.11 17.15
CA GLY A 147 -12.52 -19.43 15.88
C GLY A 147 -12.22 -18.46 14.73
N LEU A 148 -11.29 -17.51 14.91
CA LEU A 148 -10.72 -16.70 13.85
C LEU A 148 -9.50 -17.44 13.29
N GLU A 149 -9.69 -18.26 12.26
CA GLU A 149 -8.57 -18.93 11.60
C GLU A 149 -7.72 -17.90 10.84
N HIS A 150 -6.39 -18.03 10.94
CA HIS A 150 -5.40 -17.21 10.22
C HIS A 150 -5.37 -17.55 8.72
#